data_AF-A0A1F6RWI7-F1
#
_entry.id   AF-A0A1F6RWI7-F1
#
_cell.length_a   1.000
_cell.length_b   1.000
_cell.length_c   1.000
_cell.angle_alpha   90.00
_cell.angle_beta   90.00
_cell.angle_gamma   90.00
#
_symmetry.space_group_name_H-M   'P 1'
#
loop_
_entity.id
_entity.type
_entity.pdbx_description
1 polymer ?
#
loop_
_entity_poly.entity_id
_entity_poly.type
_entity_poly.pdbx_seq_one_letter_code
_entity_poly.pdbx_strand_id
1 'polypeptide(L)'
;MSTQEKTGKQLLSLRQSIEKGTQSAEQLSNRLSAEWESIREKVEQYAIKRVESFKQALETKGMTWCTYCNKVVPEADVEFLYVEGREKYSGGYQNSCYGFRGFSGLHRACSSCRESATDRHGWKGSRDSFLKDQAYFHAFRVEKREDGFYARRFGQWVKLDDGQCELKELPPDRLVEESAEEWNLPPRIDYSFMEKKLVIHEKAAKANAA
;
A
#
# COMPACT_ATOMS: atom_id res chain seq x y z
N MET A 1 22.69 -59.56 36.94
CA MET A 1 22.58 -58.61 35.81
C MET A 1 23.96 -58.29 35.29
N SER A 2 24.21 -58.56 34.01
CA SER A 2 25.50 -58.30 33.38
C SER A 2 25.67 -56.80 33.10
N THR A 3 26.92 -56.34 32.98
CA THR A 3 27.24 -54.94 32.66
C THR A 3 26.58 -54.50 31.34
N GLN A 4 26.47 -55.41 30.37
CA GLN A 4 25.80 -55.17 29.08
C GLN A 4 24.28 -54.92 29.23
N GLU A 5 23.59 -55.61 30.14
CA GLU A 5 22.16 -55.38 30.39
C GLU A 5 21.89 -54.02 31.03
N LYS A 6 22.80 -53.52 31.88
CA LYS A 6 22.71 -52.18 32.48
C LYS A 6 22.91 -51.09 31.43
N THR A 7 23.92 -51.24 30.57
CA THR A 7 24.21 -50.28 29.49
C THR A 7 23.08 -50.24 28.47
N GLY A 8 22.50 -51.40 28.10
CA GLY A 8 21.35 -51.47 27.19
C GLY A 8 20.11 -50.75 27.72
N LYS A 9 19.79 -50.92 29.02
CA LYS A 9 18.67 -50.19 29.66
C LYS A 9 18.89 -48.67 29.71
N GLN A 10 20.12 -48.23 29.97
CA GLN A 10 20.49 -46.81 29.97
C GLN A 10 20.37 -46.17 28.57
N LEU A 11 20.80 -46.89 27.52
CA LEU A 11 20.67 -46.41 26.14
C LEU A 11 19.21 -46.29 25.69
N LEU A 12 18.36 -47.25 26.08
CA LEU A 12 16.91 -47.20 25.83
C LEU A 12 16.24 -46.02 26.56
N SER A 13 16.57 -45.77 27.83
CA SER A 13 16.00 -44.64 28.56
C SER A 13 16.49 -43.30 28.00
N LEU A 14 17.75 -43.22 27.55
CA LEU A 14 18.29 -42.04 26.89
C LEU A 14 17.56 -41.77 25.57
N ARG A 15 17.36 -42.80 24.74
CA ARG A 15 16.62 -42.69 23.47
C ARG A 15 15.19 -42.21 23.69
N GLN A 16 14.47 -42.77 24.66
CA GLN A 16 13.10 -42.33 24.99
C GLN A 16 13.08 -40.88 25.47
N SER A 17 14.11 -40.45 26.21
CA SER A 17 14.22 -39.06 26.67
C SER A 17 14.49 -38.11 25.50
N ILE A 18 15.34 -38.51 24.55
CA ILE A 18 15.60 -37.75 23.32
C ILE A 18 14.33 -37.67 22.46
N GLU A 19 13.63 -38.78 22.22
CA GLU A 19 12.39 -38.81 21.43
C GLU A 19 11.31 -37.88 22.03
N LYS A 20 11.14 -37.92 23.36
CA LYS A 20 10.24 -36.98 24.06
C LYS A 20 10.71 -35.52 23.94
N GLY A 21 12.02 -35.29 24.01
CA GLY A 21 12.62 -33.97 23.82
C GLY A 21 12.35 -33.41 22.43
N THR A 22 12.54 -34.22 21.38
CA THR A 22 12.28 -33.85 19.99
C THR A 22 10.80 -33.55 19.76
N GLN A 23 9.90 -34.40 20.23
CA GLN A 23 8.45 -34.16 20.13
C GLN A 23 8.03 -32.87 20.83
N SER A 24 8.60 -32.58 22.01
CA SER A 24 8.32 -31.35 22.75
C SER A 24 8.84 -30.12 21.99
N ALA A 25 10.02 -30.21 21.38
CA ALA A 25 10.59 -29.15 20.56
C ALA A 25 9.77 -28.88 19.29
N GLU A 26 9.29 -29.93 18.62
CA GLU A 26 8.40 -29.81 17.45
C GLU A 26 7.08 -29.13 17.81
N GLN A 27 6.44 -29.54 18.92
CA GLN A 27 5.21 -28.90 19.40
C GLN A 27 5.41 -27.41 19.70
N LEU A 28 6.54 -27.06 20.34
CA LEU A 28 6.87 -25.68 20.66
C LEU A 28 7.17 -24.86 19.40
N SER A 29 7.86 -25.44 18.42
CA SER A 29 8.10 -24.82 17.11
C SER A 29 6.80 -24.54 16.34
N ASN A 30 5.88 -25.51 16.33
CA ASN A 30 4.58 -25.37 15.68
C ASN A 30 3.74 -24.27 16.37
N ARG A 31 3.72 -24.25 17.71
CA ARG A 31 3.03 -23.21 18.47
C ARG A 31 3.61 -21.82 18.19
N LEU A 32 4.93 -21.67 18.21
CA LEU A 32 5.58 -20.40 17.88
C LEU A 32 5.22 -19.96 16.46
N SER A 33 5.23 -20.87 15.49
CA SER A 33 4.86 -20.56 14.11
C SER A 33 3.42 -20.07 14.00
N ALA A 34 2.48 -20.68 14.73
CA ALA A 34 1.09 -20.24 14.77
C ALA A 34 0.93 -18.87 15.47
N GLU A 35 1.66 -18.62 16.57
CA GLU A 35 1.67 -17.33 17.24
C GLU A 35 2.24 -16.23 16.33
N TRP A 36 3.29 -16.54 15.56
CA TRP A 36 3.87 -15.62 14.57
C TRP A 36 2.89 -15.26 13.45
N GLU A 37 2.17 -16.26 12.94
CA GLU A 37 1.13 -16.04 11.93
C GLU A 37 -0.01 -15.17 12.46
N SER A 38 -0.46 -15.42 13.69
CA SER A 38 -1.47 -14.58 14.34
C SER A 38 -1.01 -13.13 14.54
N ILE A 39 0.27 -12.91 14.85
CA ILE A 39 0.85 -11.56 14.94
C ILE A 39 0.82 -10.86 13.58
N ARG A 40 1.21 -11.56 12.51
CA ARG A 40 1.18 -11.03 11.14
C ARG A 40 -0.21 -10.53 10.77
N GLU A 41 -1.23 -11.38 10.95
CA GLU A 41 -2.63 -11.03 10.65
C GLU A 41 -3.09 -9.79 11.43
N LYS A 42 -2.71 -9.69 12.71
CA LYS A 42 -3.06 -8.52 13.54
C LYS A 42 -2.37 -7.24 13.07
N VAL A 43 -1.13 -7.31 12.62
CA VAL A 43 -0.40 -6.16 12.05
C VAL A 43 -1.05 -5.70 10.75
N GLU A 44 -1.44 -6.63 9.87
CA GLU A 44 -2.15 -6.30 8.64
C GLU A 44 -3.51 -5.64 8.92
N GLN A 45 -4.29 -6.20 9.84
CA GLN A 45 -5.56 -5.59 10.28
C GLN A 45 -5.36 -4.20 10.90
N TYR A 46 -4.28 -4.02 11.68
CA TYR A 46 -3.92 -2.74 12.26
C TYR A 46 -3.60 -1.69 11.18
N ALA A 47 -2.81 -2.06 10.16
CA ALA A 47 -2.47 -1.17 9.06
C ALA A 47 -3.72 -0.69 8.30
N ILE A 48 -4.68 -1.58 8.05
CA ILE A 48 -5.96 -1.23 7.42
C ILE A 48 -6.73 -0.21 8.29
N LYS A 49 -6.92 -0.51 9.58
CA LYS A 49 -7.63 0.38 10.51
C LYS A 49 -6.96 1.74 10.66
N ARG A 50 -5.63 1.79 10.57
CA ARG A 50 -4.86 3.03 10.61
C ARG A 50 -5.16 3.91 9.40
N VAL A 51 -5.23 3.32 8.20
CA VAL A 51 -5.64 4.04 6.98
C VAL A 51 -7.09 4.51 7.07
N GLU A 52 -7.99 3.69 7.61
CA GLU A 52 -9.39 4.10 7.85
C GLU A 52 -9.47 5.30 8.82
N SER A 53 -8.68 5.27 9.90
CA SER A 53 -8.60 6.38 10.86
C SER A 53 -8.10 7.67 10.19
N PHE A 54 -7.12 7.57 9.28
CA PHE A 54 -6.66 8.70 8.48
C PHE A 54 -7.77 9.26 7.59
N LYS A 55 -8.52 8.40 6.89
CA LYS A 55 -9.66 8.81 6.05
C LYS A 55 -10.75 9.51 6.87
N GLN A 56 -11.11 8.96 8.01
CA GLN A 56 -12.10 9.57 8.92
C GLN A 56 -11.63 10.93 9.45
N ALA A 57 -10.34 11.07 9.77
CA ALA A 57 -9.76 12.34 10.21
C ALA A 57 -9.82 13.40 9.11
N LEU A 58 -9.59 13.02 7.85
CA LEU A 58 -9.76 13.88 6.68
C LEU A 58 -11.21 14.35 6.54
N GLU A 59 -12.15 13.41 6.52
CA GLU A 59 -13.58 13.69 6.36
C GLU A 59 -14.10 14.63 7.46
N THR A 60 -13.71 14.40 8.72
CA THR A 60 -14.11 15.24 9.86
C THR A 60 -13.63 16.69 9.70
N LYS A 61 -12.54 16.92 8.96
CA LYS A 61 -11.96 18.24 8.69
C LYS A 61 -12.45 18.84 7.36
N GLY A 62 -13.34 18.17 6.63
CA GLY A 62 -13.73 18.58 5.27
C GLY A 62 -12.56 18.54 4.28
N MET A 63 -11.59 17.67 4.54
CA MET A 63 -10.37 17.50 3.76
C MET A 63 -10.40 16.17 3.04
N THR A 64 -9.56 16.05 2.03
CA THR A 64 -9.31 14.81 1.29
C THR A 64 -7.86 14.81 0.81
N TRP A 65 -7.48 13.85 -0.02
CA TRP A 65 -6.20 13.90 -0.72
C TRP A 65 -6.38 13.82 -2.24
N CYS A 66 -5.49 14.51 -2.94
CA CYS A 66 -5.36 14.40 -4.38
C CYS A 66 -4.69 13.06 -4.72
N THR A 67 -5.37 12.16 -5.43
CA THR A 67 -4.80 10.85 -5.82
C THR A 67 -3.81 10.95 -7.00
N TYR A 68 -3.56 12.17 -7.49
CA TYR A 68 -2.58 12.45 -8.54
C TYR A 68 -1.23 12.92 -7.97
N CYS A 69 -1.24 13.89 -7.04
CA CYS A 69 -0.02 14.42 -6.39
C CYS A 69 0.14 14.04 -4.92
N ASN A 70 -0.81 13.30 -4.35
CA ASN A 70 -0.83 12.81 -2.98
C ASN A 70 -0.83 13.90 -1.89
N LYS A 71 -1.24 15.13 -2.21
CA LYS A 71 -1.36 16.21 -1.22
C LYS A 71 -2.74 16.20 -0.56
N VAL A 72 -2.78 16.52 0.74
CA VAL A 72 -4.02 16.83 1.44
C VAL A 72 -4.56 18.17 0.95
N VAL A 73 -5.86 18.22 0.63
CA VAL A 73 -6.55 19.39 0.09
C VAL A 73 -8.00 19.44 0.60
N PRO A 74 -8.68 20.59 0.60
CA PRO A 74 -10.10 20.67 0.91
C PRO A 74 -10.93 19.79 -0.05
N GLU A 75 -11.95 19.13 0.48
CA GLU A 75 -12.84 18.28 -0.33
C GLU A 75 -13.61 19.08 -1.40
N ALA A 76 -13.94 20.33 -1.10
CA ALA A 76 -14.59 21.23 -2.06
C ALA A 76 -13.73 21.56 -3.29
N ASP A 77 -12.40 21.40 -3.19
CA ASP A 77 -11.46 21.81 -4.25
C ASP A 77 -11.09 20.67 -5.21
N VAL A 78 -11.60 19.45 -4.97
CA VAL A 78 -11.29 18.28 -5.80
C VAL A 78 -12.40 17.97 -6.79
N GLU A 79 -12.01 17.48 -7.97
CA GLU A 79 -12.93 16.92 -8.95
C GLU A 79 -12.34 15.63 -9.52
N PHE A 80 -13.20 14.80 -10.11
CA PHE A 80 -12.75 13.60 -10.77
C PHE A 80 -12.11 13.91 -12.13
N LEU A 81 -10.95 13.31 -12.35
CA LEU A 81 -10.16 13.43 -13.57
C LEU A 81 -9.83 12.02 -14.06
N TYR A 82 -10.18 11.72 -15.30
CA TYR A 82 -9.78 10.49 -15.95
C TYR A 82 -8.61 10.77 -16.88
N VAL A 83 -7.54 9.99 -16.74
CA VAL A 83 -6.33 10.12 -17.55
C VAL A 83 -6.09 8.80 -18.27
N GLU A 84 -5.89 8.84 -19.58
CA GLU A 84 -5.52 7.67 -20.38
C GLU A 84 -4.43 8.01 -21.38
N GLY A 85 -3.61 7.03 -21.76
CA GLY A 85 -2.49 7.28 -22.65
C GLY A 85 -1.64 6.06 -22.93
N ARG A 86 -0.41 6.32 -23.38
CA ARG A 86 0.64 5.30 -23.49
C ARG A 86 1.85 5.70 -22.68
N GLU A 87 2.42 4.74 -21.99
CA GLU A 87 3.69 4.87 -21.29
C GLU A 87 4.72 3.90 -21.87
N LYS A 88 5.98 4.34 -21.86
CA LYS A 88 7.14 3.52 -22.14
C LYS A 88 7.37 2.60 -20.95
N TYR A 89 7.78 1.38 -21.21
CA TYR A 89 8.28 0.50 -20.19
C TYR A 89 9.61 -0.09 -20.64
N SER A 90 10.53 -0.22 -19.69
CA SER A 90 11.78 -0.96 -19.86
C SER A 90 11.91 -1.95 -18.70
N GLY A 91 12.16 -3.22 -19.01
CA GLY A 91 12.35 -4.28 -18.02
C GLY A 91 13.22 -5.42 -18.55
N GLY A 92 13.48 -6.42 -17.70
CA GLY A 92 14.36 -7.55 -18.01
C GLY A 92 15.84 -7.28 -17.73
N TYR A 93 16.66 -8.33 -17.71
CA TYR A 93 18.12 -8.21 -17.56
C TYR A 93 18.67 -7.34 -18.69
N GLN A 94 19.35 -6.24 -18.34
CA GLN A 94 19.89 -5.24 -19.28
C GLN A 94 18.83 -4.54 -20.18
N ASN A 95 17.60 -4.32 -19.69
CA ASN A 95 16.54 -3.63 -20.45
C ASN A 95 16.16 -4.33 -21.77
N SER A 96 16.29 -5.66 -21.84
CA SER A 96 15.98 -6.45 -23.03
C SER A 96 14.51 -6.36 -23.47
N CYS A 97 13.61 -5.93 -22.60
CA CYS A 97 12.21 -5.68 -22.92
C CYS A 97 11.93 -4.16 -22.89
N TYR A 98 11.94 -3.53 -24.06
CA TYR A 98 11.47 -2.15 -24.24
C TYR A 98 10.19 -2.14 -25.07
N GLY A 99 9.19 -1.37 -24.64
CA GLY A 99 7.95 -1.23 -25.40
C GLY A 99 7.08 -0.09 -24.89
N PHE A 100 5.86 -0.06 -25.41
CA PHE A 100 4.83 0.89 -24.99
C PHE A 100 3.61 0.10 -24.52
N ARG A 101 3.02 0.50 -23.41
CA ARG A 101 1.75 -0.06 -22.92
C ARG A 101 0.73 1.05 -22.71
N GLY A 102 -0.54 0.71 -22.90
CA GLY A 102 -1.63 1.60 -22.55
C GLY A 102 -1.73 1.75 -21.04
N PHE A 103 -2.14 2.92 -20.58
CA PHE A 103 -2.55 3.13 -19.20
C PHE A 103 -3.84 3.94 -19.17
N SER A 104 -4.63 3.72 -18.15
CA SER A 104 -5.79 4.54 -17.81
C SER A 104 -5.95 4.58 -16.30
N GLY A 105 -6.56 5.64 -15.78
CA GLY A 105 -6.78 5.79 -14.36
C GLY A 105 -7.75 6.92 -14.02
N LEU A 106 -8.62 6.65 -13.06
CA LEU A 106 -9.50 7.64 -12.45
C LEU A 106 -8.81 8.25 -11.22
N HIS A 107 -8.82 9.58 -11.15
CA HIS A 107 -8.18 10.34 -10.08
C HIS A 107 -9.13 11.34 -9.44
N ARG A 108 -8.97 11.57 -8.14
CA ARG A 108 -9.49 12.74 -7.43
C ARG A 108 -8.38 13.79 -7.47
N ALA A 109 -8.55 14.82 -8.30
CA ALA A 109 -7.50 15.79 -8.58
C ALA A 109 -7.83 17.17 -7.98
N CYS A 110 -6.84 17.77 -7.31
CA CYS A 110 -6.91 19.17 -6.90
C CYS A 110 -6.84 20.12 -8.11
N SER A 111 -7.29 21.37 -7.93
CA SER A 111 -7.28 22.42 -8.96
C SER A 111 -5.98 22.48 -9.77
N SER A 112 -4.83 22.58 -9.08
CA SER A 112 -3.52 22.65 -9.73
C SER A 112 -3.17 21.42 -10.58
N CYS A 113 -3.53 20.21 -10.15
CA CYS A 113 -3.34 19.01 -10.94
C CYS A 113 -4.27 18.96 -12.15
N ARG A 114 -5.51 19.47 -12.03
CA ARG A 114 -6.47 19.53 -13.15
C ARG A 114 -6.03 20.52 -14.22
N GLU A 115 -5.60 21.71 -13.82
CA GLU A 115 -5.07 22.74 -14.71
C GLU A 115 -3.86 22.20 -15.47
N SER A 116 -2.88 21.66 -14.73
CA SER A 116 -1.68 21.08 -15.35
C SER A 116 -2.01 19.93 -16.31
N ALA A 117 -2.93 19.04 -15.97
CA ALA A 117 -3.34 17.94 -16.84
C ALA A 117 -4.06 18.43 -18.11
N THR A 118 -4.80 19.54 -18.02
CA THR A 118 -5.52 20.14 -19.14
C THR A 118 -4.55 20.86 -20.09
N ASP A 119 -3.60 21.64 -19.56
CA ASP A 119 -2.56 22.33 -20.33
C ASP A 119 -1.70 21.35 -21.15
N ARG A 120 -1.53 20.15 -20.61
CA ARG A 120 -0.68 19.09 -21.15
C ARG A 120 -1.47 18.01 -21.88
N HIS A 121 -2.78 18.20 -22.04
CA HIS A 121 -3.65 17.26 -22.75
C HIS A 121 -3.12 17.01 -24.18
N GLY A 122 -2.88 15.74 -24.53
CA GLY A 122 -2.38 15.35 -25.84
C GLY A 122 -0.88 15.57 -26.07
N TRP A 123 -0.12 16.00 -25.06
CA TRP A 123 1.34 16.17 -25.18
C TRP A 123 2.08 14.83 -25.27
N LYS A 124 3.21 14.84 -25.98
CA LYS A 124 4.17 13.73 -26.07
C LYS A 124 5.47 14.08 -25.34
N GLY A 125 5.93 13.27 -24.39
CA GLY A 125 7.30 13.38 -23.88
C GLY A 125 7.50 13.05 -22.40
N SER A 126 8.76 12.83 -22.04
CA SER A 126 9.24 12.41 -20.71
C SER A 126 9.14 13.47 -19.61
N ARG A 127 8.55 14.63 -19.88
CA ARG A 127 8.73 15.82 -19.03
C ARG A 127 7.62 16.07 -18.03
N ASP A 128 6.50 15.35 -18.06
CA ASP A 128 5.33 15.80 -17.33
C ASP A 128 4.60 14.71 -16.54
N SER A 129 4.81 14.79 -15.23
CA SER A 129 4.06 14.24 -14.11
C SER A 129 5.00 13.45 -13.20
N PHE A 130 4.56 13.22 -11.97
CA PHE A 130 5.25 12.36 -11.01
C PHE A 130 5.46 10.91 -11.52
N LEU A 131 4.93 10.58 -12.70
CA LEU A 131 5.06 9.31 -13.41
C LEU A 131 6.05 9.49 -14.57
N LYS A 132 7.29 9.00 -14.36
CA LYS A 132 8.29 8.89 -15.42
C LYS A 132 7.72 8.00 -16.54
N ASP A 133 8.15 8.26 -17.77
CA ASP A 133 7.96 7.37 -18.94
C ASP A 133 6.66 7.50 -19.77
N GLN A 134 5.79 8.48 -19.52
CA GLN A 134 4.64 8.72 -20.40
C GLN A 134 5.06 9.15 -21.83
N ALA A 135 4.56 8.43 -22.84
CA ALA A 135 4.77 8.73 -24.26
C ALA A 135 3.75 9.76 -24.76
N TYR A 136 2.49 9.64 -24.33
CA TYR A 136 1.43 10.66 -24.44
C TYR A 136 0.28 10.34 -23.49
N PHE A 137 -0.54 11.36 -23.18
CA PHE A 137 -1.78 11.16 -22.41
C PHE A 137 -2.86 12.17 -22.78
N HIS A 138 -4.11 11.82 -22.44
CA HIS A 138 -5.29 12.66 -22.51
C HIS A 138 -5.93 12.71 -21.13
N ALA A 139 -6.32 13.91 -20.71
CA ALA A 139 -7.03 14.14 -19.46
C ALA A 139 -8.46 14.62 -19.75
N PHE A 140 -9.43 14.03 -19.06
CA PHE A 140 -10.86 14.29 -19.24
C PHE A 140 -11.53 14.54 -17.90
N ARG A 141 -12.41 15.55 -17.86
CA ARG A 141 -13.29 15.79 -16.70
C ARG A 141 -14.25 14.63 -16.53
N VAL A 142 -14.49 14.22 -15.30
CA VAL A 142 -15.41 13.13 -14.97
C VAL A 142 -16.53 13.60 -14.06
N GLU A 143 -17.72 13.05 -14.30
CA GLU A 143 -18.89 13.20 -13.46
C GLU A 143 -19.33 11.82 -12.94
N LYS A 144 -19.59 11.72 -11.64
CA LYS A 144 -20.19 10.52 -11.04
C LYS A 144 -21.71 10.64 -11.17
N ARG A 145 -22.35 9.63 -11.76
CA ARG A 145 -23.80 9.48 -11.91
C ARG A 145 -24.27 8.23 -11.16
N GLU A 146 -25.58 8.02 -11.10
CA GLU A 146 -26.17 6.87 -10.38
C GLU A 146 -25.64 5.52 -10.86
N ASP A 147 -25.38 5.39 -12.16
CA ASP A 147 -24.99 4.13 -12.81
C ASP A 147 -23.49 4.05 -13.17
N GLY A 148 -22.67 5.00 -12.72
CA GLY A 148 -21.21 4.95 -12.89
C GLY A 148 -20.53 6.30 -13.15
N PHE A 149 -19.30 6.23 -13.66
CA PHE A 149 -18.50 7.41 -13.99
C PHE A 149 -18.55 7.73 -15.48
N TYR A 150 -18.65 9.01 -15.82
CA TYR A 150 -18.71 9.51 -17.19
C TYR A 150 -17.60 10.50 -17.45
N ALA A 151 -16.78 10.25 -18.46
CA ALA A 151 -15.74 11.17 -18.90
C ALA A 151 -16.22 12.04 -20.07
N ARG A 152 -15.92 13.33 -20.05
CA ARG A 152 -16.24 14.25 -21.15
C ARG A 152 -15.19 14.17 -22.26
N ARG A 153 -15.31 13.17 -23.14
CA ARG A 153 -14.41 12.94 -24.28
C ARG A 153 -14.89 13.76 -25.48
N PHE A 154 -14.07 14.70 -25.94
CA PHE A 154 -14.31 15.50 -27.16
C PHE A 154 -15.72 16.11 -27.25
N GLY A 155 -16.22 16.61 -26.12
CA GLY A 155 -17.53 17.26 -26.02
C GLY A 155 -18.70 16.32 -25.69
N GLN A 156 -18.51 15.00 -25.76
CA GLN A 156 -19.52 14.00 -25.42
C GLN A 156 -19.23 13.34 -24.06
N TRP A 157 -20.28 13.00 -23.32
CA TRP A 157 -20.15 12.22 -22.09
C TRP A 157 -20.14 10.74 -22.45
N VAL A 158 -19.03 10.07 -22.14
CA VAL A 158 -18.82 8.64 -22.40
C VAL A 158 -18.72 7.91 -21.08
N LYS A 159 -19.53 6.87 -20.88
CA LYS A 159 -19.47 6.02 -19.70
C LYS A 159 -18.11 5.31 -19.66
N LEU A 160 -17.45 5.33 -18.52
CA LEU A 160 -16.21 4.59 -18.30
C LEU A 160 -16.53 3.15 -17.91
N ASP A 161 -15.74 2.20 -18.43
CA ASP A 161 -15.85 0.80 -18.04
C ASP A 161 -15.41 0.62 -16.59
N ASP A 162 -15.99 -0.36 -15.88
CA ASP A 162 -15.71 -0.56 -14.45
C ASP A 162 -14.21 -0.76 -14.15
N GLY A 163 -13.48 -1.46 -15.04
CA GLY A 163 -12.03 -1.65 -14.92
C GLY A 163 -11.18 -0.38 -15.13
N GLN A 164 -11.76 0.68 -15.67
CA GLN A 164 -11.12 2.01 -15.81
C GLN A 164 -11.47 2.94 -14.64
N CYS A 165 -12.41 2.54 -13.78
CA CYS A 165 -12.99 3.35 -12.72
C CYS A 165 -12.37 3.12 -11.35
N GLU A 166 -11.32 2.29 -11.22
CA GLU A 166 -10.66 2.05 -9.94
C GLU A 166 -9.96 3.33 -9.45
N LEU A 167 -10.67 4.11 -8.64
CA LEU A 167 -10.09 5.20 -7.89
C LEU A 167 -9.11 4.59 -6.88
N LYS A 168 -7.86 5.03 -6.89
CA LYS A 168 -6.90 4.66 -5.85
C LYS A 168 -7.36 5.23 -4.50
N GLU A 169 -8.10 4.44 -3.75
CA GLU A 169 -8.64 4.82 -2.44
C GLU A 169 -7.63 4.67 -1.31
N LEU A 170 -6.48 4.05 -1.56
CA LEU A 170 -5.43 3.92 -0.55
C LEU A 170 -4.47 5.12 -0.67
N PRO A 171 -4.37 5.97 0.36
CA PRO A 171 -3.34 7.00 0.41
C PRO A 171 -1.95 6.34 0.47
N PRO A 172 -0.91 6.96 -0.08
CA PRO A 172 0.45 6.46 0.11
C PRO A 172 0.83 6.48 1.59
N ASP A 173 1.55 5.47 2.08
CA ASP A 173 2.04 5.39 3.46
C ASP A 173 2.68 6.71 3.93
N ARG A 174 3.51 7.30 3.08
CA ARG A 174 4.20 8.57 3.36
C ARG A 174 3.22 9.69 3.73
N LEU A 175 2.08 9.78 3.06
CA LEU A 175 1.07 10.79 3.35
C LEU A 175 0.45 10.58 4.73
N VAL A 176 0.18 9.31 5.07
CA VAL A 176 -0.34 8.93 6.38
C VAL A 176 0.68 9.25 7.47
N GLU A 177 1.97 8.96 7.24
CA GLU A 177 3.05 9.28 8.19
C GLU A 177 3.24 10.78 8.40
N GLU A 178 3.30 11.57 7.31
CA GLU A 178 3.47 13.03 7.39
C GLU A 178 2.32 13.69 8.18
N SER A 179 1.12 13.10 8.13
CA SER A 179 -0.06 13.59 8.86
C SER A 179 -0.24 12.95 10.24
N ALA A 180 0.55 11.93 10.59
CA ALA A 180 0.32 11.12 11.79
C ALA A 180 0.57 11.87 13.10
N GLU A 181 1.52 12.80 13.10
CA GLU A 181 1.81 13.63 14.26
C GLU A 181 0.69 14.67 14.46
N GLU A 182 0.42 15.47 13.43
CA GLU A 182 -0.55 16.57 13.48
C GLU A 182 -1.96 16.08 13.82
N TRP A 183 -2.35 14.91 13.32
CA TRP A 183 -3.72 14.40 13.47
C TRP A 183 -3.85 13.28 14.50
N ASN A 184 -2.80 13.11 15.32
CA ASN A 184 -2.76 12.13 16.39
C ASN A 184 -3.12 10.70 15.94
N LEU A 185 -2.65 10.30 14.75
CA LEU A 185 -2.89 8.94 14.25
C LEU A 185 -2.05 7.93 15.04
N PRO A 186 -2.53 6.67 15.14
CA PRO A 186 -1.75 5.58 15.74
C PRO A 186 -0.38 5.42 15.05
N PRO A 187 0.66 4.95 15.77
CA PRO A 187 1.99 4.74 15.17
C PRO A 187 1.95 3.69 14.06
N ARG A 188 2.97 3.65 13.22
CA ARG A 188 3.13 2.55 12.26
C ARG A 188 3.72 1.34 12.98
N ILE A 189 3.18 0.16 12.69
CA ILE A 189 3.70 -1.12 13.20
C ILE A 189 4.07 -1.96 11.99
N ASP A 190 5.36 -2.29 11.88
CA ASP A 190 5.90 -3.15 10.84
C ASP A 190 6.32 -4.51 11.42
N TYR A 191 6.36 -5.51 10.54
CA TYR A 191 6.76 -6.87 10.87
C TYR A 191 7.96 -7.31 10.02
N SER A 192 9.05 -7.67 10.68
CA SER A 192 10.23 -8.26 10.03
C SER A 192 10.16 -9.78 10.14
N PHE A 193 9.86 -10.46 9.04
CA PHE A 193 9.79 -11.93 8.98
C PHE A 193 11.15 -12.59 9.21
N MET A 194 12.23 -11.99 8.68
CA MET A 194 13.58 -12.56 8.82
C MET A 194 14.11 -12.45 10.25
N GLU A 195 13.79 -11.35 10.95
CA GLU A 195 14.28 -11.11 12.31
C GLU A 195 13.28 -11.57 13.38
N LYS A 196 12.08 -12.02 12.97
CA LYS A 196 10.97 -12.35 13.86
C LYS A 196 10.75 -11.24 14.90
N LYS A 197 10.59 -10.01 14.40
CA LYS A 197 10.54 -8.81 15.22
C LYS A 197 9.41 -7.90 14.79
N LEU A 198 8.69 -7.38 15.77
CA LEU A 198 7.78 -6.25 15.60
C LEU A 198 8.56 -4.95 15.76
N VAL A 199 8.41 -4.05 14.79
CA VAL A 199 9.00 -2.72 14.83
C VAL A 199 7.86 -1.73 14.98
N ILE A 200 7.81 -1.07 16.13
CA ILE A 200 6.88 0.03 16.37
C ILE A 200 7.63 1.30 16.03
N HIS A 201 7.17 2.01 15.01
CA HIS A 201 7.69 3.33 14.66
C HIS A 201 7.03 4.33 15.60
N GLU A 202 7.51 4.36 16.85
CA GLU A 202 7.09 5.31 17.86
C GLU A 202 7.44 6.73 17.41
N LYS A 203 6.57 7.68 17.77
CA LYS A 203 6.78 9.10 17.49
C LYS A 203 8.04 9.53 18.24
N ALA A 204 9.06 10.01 17.54
CA ALA A 204 9.98 10.95 18.18
C ALA A 204 9.14 12.17 18.51
N ALA A 205 8.73 12.33 19.78
CA ALA A 205 8.18 13.59 20.23
C ALA A 205 9.22 14.64 19.83
N LYS A 206 8.85 15.59 18.97
CA LYS A 206 9.52 16.88 18.99
C LYS A 206 9.26 17.42 20.38
N ALA A 207 10.18 17.15 21.28
CA ALA A 207 10.37 18.00 22.44
C ALA A 207 10.52 19.39 21.85
N ASN A 208 9.47 20.20 21.98
CA ASN A 208 9.58 21.64 21.83
C ASN A 208 10.56 22.07 22.92
N ALA A 209 11.84 22.04 22.58
CA ALA A 209 12.91 22.60 23.36
C ALA A 209 12.99 24.09 22.98
N ALA A 210 12.63 24.90 23.97
CA ALA A 210 12.84 26.34 24.11
C ALA A 210 12.00 27.27 23.22
#